data_AF-A0A1D1ZEG0-F1
#
_entry.id   AF-A0A1D1ZEG0-F1
#
_cell.length_a   1.000
_cell.length_b   1.000
_cell.length_c   1.000
_cell.angle_alpha   90.00
_cell.angle_beta   90.00
_cell.angle_gamma   90.00
#
_symmetry.space_group_name_H-M   'P 1'
#
loop_
_entity.id
_entity.type
_entity.pdbx_description
1 polymer ?
#
loop_
_entity_poly.entity_id
_entity_poly.type
_entity_poly.pdbx_seq_one_letter_code
_entity_poly.pdbx_strand_id
1 'polypeptide(L)'
;LELAKLDFRLLQSLHQNELRNLSLWWKELGLIQSLNFARDRIVECYFWILGVHYEPHLSHVRRMMTKVIILTSVLDDIYDSYGTLEELELLTGVIHRWDIDSIEELPKYMKVYFVALTNTYKEFEDELAGEGKSYHVEYLKEEFEQKRDHVASSVQCYMKEHHVSKESACQRFQEMINDAWKVMNQECLKPTTIPLQLLMSTFNLSCIMETYYKYGDGYTESSGATKDLISLLLVECI
;
A
#
# COMPACT_ATOMS: atom_id res chain seq x y z
N LEU A 1 22.97 -12.61 -21.55
CA LEU A 1 23.42 -12.24 -20.19
C LEU A 1 23.66 -10.73 -20.09
N GLU A 2 24.53 -10.14 -20.93
CA GLU A 2 24.83 -8.70 -20.87
C GLU A 2 23.61 -7.78 -21.02
N LEU A 3 22.70 -8.07 -21.96
CA LEU A 3 21.47 -7.29 -22.12
C LEU A 3 20.62 -7.24 -20.84
N ALA A 4 20.48 -8.37 -20.15
CA ALA A 4 19.70 -8.45 -18.91
C ALA A 4 20.34 -7.65 -17.77
N LYS A 5 21.68 -7.65 -17.67
CA LYS A 5 22.39 -6.82 -16.69
C LYS A 5 22.23 -5.34 -16.98
N LEU A 6 22.34 -4.94 -18.25
CA LEU A 6 22.17 -3.55 -18.66
C LEU A 6 20.75 -3.07 -18.38
N ASP A 7 19.74 -3.85 -18.77
CA ASP A 7 18.33 -3.55 -18.53
C ASP A 7 18.03 -3.38 -17.04
N PHE A 8 18.48 -4.33 -16.22
CA PHE A 8 18.34 -4.24 -14.77
C PHE A 8 18.96 -2.97 -14.18
N ARG A 9 20.20 -2.61 -14.59
CA ARG A 9 20.86 -1.39 -14.10
C ARG A 9 20.12 -0.11 -14.49
N LEU A 10 19.56 -0.07 -15.70
CA LEU A 10 18.77 1.08 -16.16
C LEU A 10 17.48 1.23 -15.35
N LEU A 11 16.77 0.12 -15.11
CA LEU A 11 15.57 0.12 -14.28
C LEU A 11 15.89 0.47 -12.82
N GLN A 12 16.92 -0.14 -12.24
CA GLN A 12 17.37 0.16 -10.87
C GLN A 12 17.70 1.65 -10.71
N SER A 13 18.37 2.27 -11.68
CA SER A 13 18.66 3.71 -11.64
C SER A 13 17.39 4.57 -11.66
N LEU A 14 16.38 4.17 -12.45
CA LEU A 14 15.07 4.83 -12.46
C LEU A 14 14.40 4.70 -11.08
N HIS A 15 14.38 3.48 -10.53
CA HIS A 15 13.71 3.19 -9.26
C HIS A 15 14.38 3.89 -8.07
N GLN A 16 15.72 3.96 -8.05
CA GLN A 16 16.47 4.72 -7.04
C GLN A 16 16.14 6.22 -7.11
N ASN A 17 15.99 6.78 -8.31
CA ASN A 17 15.60 8.18 -8.48
C ASN A 17 14.15 8.43 -8.01
N GLU A 18 13.23 7.53 -8.32
CA GLU A 18 11.86 7.57 -7.80
C GLU A 18 11.84 7.53 -6.27
N LEU A 19 12.53 6.56 -5.64
CA LEU A 19 12.60 6.42 -4.20
C LEU A 19 13.24 7.63 -3.52
N ARG A 20 14.27 8.23 -4.13
CA ARG A 20 14.87 9.47 -3.63
C ARG A 20 13.86 10.60 -3.57
N ASN A 21 13.09 10.80 -4.64
CA ASN A 21 12.08 11.86 -4.70
C ASN A 21 10.94 11.60 -3.72
N LEU A 22 10.48 10.36 -3.59
CA LEU A 22 9.47 9.97 -2.61
C LEU A 22 9.96 10.16 -1.17
N SER A 23 11.22 9.84 -0.90
CA SER A 23 11.82 10.04 0.42
C SER A 23 11.94 11.53 0.79
N LEU A 24 12.24 12.40 -0.19
CA LEU A 24 12.24 13.85 0.00
C LEU A 24 10.83 14.38 0.27
N TRP A 25 9.86 14.00 -0.56
CA TRP A 25 8.44 14.33 -0.36
C TRP A 25 7.96 13.88 1.02
N TRP A 26 8.28 12.66 1.43
CA TRP A 26 7.88 12.10 2.73
C TRP A 26 8.46 12.90 3.89
N LYS A 27 9.72 13.30 3.78
CA LYS A 27 10.39 14.15 4.75
C LYS A 27 9.79 15.55 4.81
N GLU A 28 9.43 16.13 3.67
CA GLU A 28 8.84 17.46 3.57
C GLU A 28 7.41 17.52 4.13
N LEU A 29 6.64 16.44 4.01
CA LEU A 29 5.33 16.33 4.66
C LEU A 29 5.40 16.46 6.19
N GLY A 30 6.54 16.13 6.82
CA GLY A 30 6.74 16.31 8.25
C GLY A 30 5.84 15.43 9.14
N LEU A 31 5.19 14.41 8.55
CA LEU A 31 4.22 13.57 9.26
C LEU A 31 4.88 12.73 10.35
N ILE A 32 6.05 12.13 10.10
CA ILE A 32 6.74 11.31 11.10
C ILE A 32 7.15 12.11 12.34
N GLN A 33 7.54 13.38 12.17
CA GLN A 33 7.86 14.25 13.32
C GLN A 33 6.60 14.64 14.10
N SER A 34 5.47 14.77 13.41
CA SER A 34 4.18 15.14 14.01
C SER A 34 3.42 13.95 14.61
N LEU A 35 3.65 12.75 14.07
CA LEU A 35 2.99 11.48 14.35
C LEU A 35 4.03 10.43 14.71
N ASN A 36 4.74 10.66 15.82
CA ASN A 36 5.86 9.81 16.26
C ASN A 36 5.48 8.37 16.62
N PHE A 37 4.19 8.07 16.71
CA PHE A 37 3.65 6.72 16.89
C PHE A 37 3.55 5.94 15.57
N ALA A 38 3.49 6.63 14.43
CA ALA A 38 3.31 6.00 13.13
C ALA A 38 4.62 5.37 12.63
N ARG A 39 4.52 4.26 11.90
CA ARG A 39 5.64 3.53 11.32
C ARG A 39 6.24 4.33 10.16
N ASP A 40 7.54 4.58 10.22
CA ASP A 40 8.30 5.16 9.10
C ASP A 40 8.76 4.06 8.12
N ARG A 41 8.02 3.92 7.01
CA ARG A 41 8.11 2.76 6.10
C ARG A 41 8.06 3.12 4.62
N ILE A 42 8.48 4.33 4.24
CA ILE A 42 8.40 4.80 2.84
C ILE A 42 9.16 3.89 1.86
N VAL A 43 10.28 3.30 2.29
CA VAL A 43 11.09 2.38 1.47
C VAL A 43 10.38 1.06 1.27
N GLU A 44 9.78 0.50 2.32
CA GLU A 44 8.97 -0.70 2.27
C GLU A 44 7.73 -0.48 1.41
N CYS A 45 6.99 0.63 1.58
CA CYS A 45 5.84 0.94 0.72
C CYS A 45 6.24 1.02 -0.76
N TYR A 46 7.40 1.61 -1.07
CA TYR A 46 7.90 1.66 -2.44
C TYR A 46 8.29 0.26 -2.96
N PHE A 47 8.97 -0.56 -2.15
CA PHE A 47 9.31 -1.93 -2.51
C PHE A 47 8.07 -2.78 -2.81
N TRP A 48 7.01 -2.64 -2.01
CA TRP A 48 5.73 -3.28 -2.28
C TRP A 48 5.21 -2.89 -3.67
N ILE A 49 5.10 -1.60 -3.96
CA ILE A 49 4.59 -1.13 -5.25
C ILE A 49 5.50 -1.50 -6.43
N LEU A 50 6.81 -1.52 -6.22
CA LEU A 50 7.77 -1.98 -7.21
C LEU A 50 7.56 -3.46 -7.56
N GLY A 51 7.20 -4.29 -6.58
CA GLY A 51 6.83 -5.69 -6.78
C GLY A 51 5.57 -5.86 -7.64
N VAL A 52 4.65 -4.88 -7.64
CA VAL A 52 3.44 -4.87 -8.48
C VAL A 52 3.73 -4.40 -9.91
N HIS A 53 4.47 -3.29 -10.04
CA HIS A 53 4.75 -2.63 -11.31
C HIS A 53 6.22 -2.24 -11.42
N TYR A 54 7.03 -2.94 -12.22
CA TYR A 54 8.47 -2.66 -12.34
C TYR A 54 8.84 -1.95 -13.65
N GLU A 55 7.94 -1.95 -14.63
CA GLU A 55 8.18 -1.44 -15.98
C GLU A 55 8.33 0.10 -15.99
N PRO A 56 9.17 0.67 -16.87
CA PRO A 56 9.52 2.08 -16.80
C PRO A 56 8.34 3.02 -17.10
N HIS A 57 7.42 2.62 -17.98
CA HIS A 57 6.24 3.41 -18.34
C HIS A 57 5.21 3.54 -17.19
N LEU A 58 5.32 2.71 -16.15
CA LEU A 58 4.49 2.76 -14.93
C LEU A 58 5.13 3.57 -13.80
N SER A 59 6.16 4.36 -14.10
CA SER A 59 6.83 5.23 -13.12
C SER A 59 5.85 6.14 -12.37
N HIS A 60 4.92 6.78 -13.08
CA HIS A 60 3.91 7.64 -12.46
C HIS A 60 3.01 6.85 -11.48
N VAL A 61 2.51 5.68 -11.91
CA VAL A 61 1.70 4.78 -11.07
C VAL A 61 2.46 4.39 -9.81
N ARG A 62 3.74 3.99 -9.93
CA ARG A 62 4.54 3.61 -8.77
C ARG A 62 4.63 4.73 -7.74
N ARG A 63 4.90 5.95 -8.19
CA ARG A 63 5.02 7.12 -7.31
C ARG A 63 3.69 7.42 -6.60
N MET A 64 2.59 7.50 -7.36
CA MET A 64 1.26 7.79 -6.81
C MET A 64 0.82 6.72 -5.82
N MET A 65 0.92 5.44 -6.20
CA MET A 65 0.52 4.32 -5.35
C MET A 65 1.38 4.22 -4.08
N THR A 66 2.67 4.51 -4.14
CA THR A 66 3.52 4.52 -2.94
C THR A 66 3.06 5.57 -1.95
N LYS A 67 2.72 6.79 -2.43
CA LYS A 67 2.17 7.86 -1.60
C LYS A 67 0.82 7.47 -0.98
N VAL A 68 -0.06 6.79 -1.73
CA VAL A 68 -1.33 6.27 -1.20
C VAL A 68 -1.08 5.22 -0.11
N ILE A 69 -0.19 4.25 -0.35
CA ILE A 69 0.09 3.17 0.62
C ILE A 69 0.66 3.73 1.92
N ILE A 70 1.66 4.62 1.88
CA ILE A 70 2.24 5.15 3.11
C ILE A 70 1.23 5.97 3.91
N LEU A 71 0.35 6.75 3.25
CA LEU A 71 -0.73 7.47 3.92
C LEU A 71 -1.78 6.52 4.50
N THR A 72 -2.15 5.44 3.77
CA THR A 72 -2.99 4.37 4.33
C THR A 72 -2.33 3.73 5.55
N SER A 73 -1.02 3.51 5.55
CA SER A 73 -0.33 2.93 6.72
C SER A 73 -0.32 3.86 7.92
N VAL A 74 -0.14 5.17 7.73
CA VAL A 74 -0.27 6.12 8.84
C VAL A 74 -1.70 6.14 9.37
N LEU A 75 -2.69 6.01 8.48
CA LEU A 75 -4.08 5.88 8.88
C LEU A 75 -4.32 4.63 9.72
N ASP A 76 -3.80 3.49 9.28
CA ASP A 76 -3.83 2.22 10.02
C ASP A 76 -3.26 2.40 11.43
N ASP A 77 -2.10 3.05 11.57
CA ASP A 77 -1.49 3.34 12.88
C ASP A 77 -2.36 4.25 13.77
N ILE A 78 -3.07 5.22 13.17
CA ILE A 78 -4.02 6.06 13.90
C ILE A 78 -5.17 5.19 14.46
N TYR A 79 -5.73 4.28 13.66
CA TYR A 79 -6.87 3.43 14.08
C TYR A 79 -6.48 2.34 15.07
N ASP A 80 -5.30 1.73 14.89
CA ASP A 80 -4.91 0.55 15.66
C ASP A 80 -4.16 0.88 16.95
N SER A 81 -3.40 1.98 16.97
CA SER A 81 -2.40 2.22 18.04
C SER A 81 -2.57 3.51 18.80
N TYR A 82 -3.33 4.50 18.30
CA TYR A 82 -3.30 5.85 18.87
C TYR A 82 -4.66 6.50 19.14
N GLY A 83 -5.57 6.53 18.16
CA GLY A 83 -6.83 7.27 18.27
C GLY A 83 -7.81 6.63 19.25
N THR A 84 -8.58 7.46 19.96
CA THR A 84 -9.72 6.97 20.75
C THR A 84 -10.93 6.74 19.86
N LEU A 85 -11.89 5.90 20.28
CA LEU A 85 -13.10 5.62 19.49
C LEU A 85 -13.81 6.91 19.05
N GLU A 86 -13.95 7.89 19.95
CA GLU A 86 -14.58 9.18 19.66
C GLU A 86 -13.80 9.99 18.61
N GLU A 87 -12.46 10.01 18.70
CA GLU A 87 -11.61 10.68 17.70
C GLU A 87 -11.69 9.98 16.34
N LEU A 88 -11.73 8.64 16.34
CA LEU A 88 -11.81 7.82 15.13
C LEU A 88 -13.17 7.93 14.43
N GLU A 89 -14.26 8.11 15.17
CA GLU A 89 -15.58 8.41 14.61
C GLU A 89 -15.57 9.75 13.87
N LEU A 90 -14.98 10.80 14.48
CA LEU A 90 -14.84 12.11 13.85
C LEU A 90 -13.97 12.04 12.60
N LEU A 91 -12.82 11.38 12.68
CA LEU A 91 -11.91 11.21 11.54
C LEU A 91 -12.57 10.44 10.39
N THR A 92 -13.38 9.42 10.70
CA THR A 92 -14.17 8.69 9.69
C THR A 92 -15.21 9.58 9.03
N GLY A 93 -15.93 10.38 9.82
CA GLY A 93 -16.90 11.34 9.28
C GLY A 93 -16.26 12.36 8.34
N VAL A 94 -15.09 12.90 8.69
CA VAL A 94 -14.37 13.88 7.86
C VAL A 94 -13.84 13.24 6.57
N ILE A 95 -13.26 12.04 6.63
CA ILE A 95 -12.76 11.32 5.44
C ILE A 95 -13.91 10.98 4.49
N HIS A 96 -15.03 10.49 5.01
CA HIS A 96 -16.17 10.14 4.16
C HIS A 96 -16.83 11.36 3.48
N ARG A 97 -16.79 12.53 4.10
CA ARG A 97 -17.28 13.77 3.48
C ARG A 97 -16.24 14.42 2.56
N TRP A 98 -14.99 13.99 2.63
CA TRP A 98 -13.82 14.63 2.02
C TRP A 98 -13.78 16.16 2.26
N ASP A 99 -14.26 16.61 3.42
CA ASP A 99 -14.52 18.02 3.71
C ASP A 99 -13.42 18.62 4.58
N ILE A 100 -12.56 19.42 3.95
CA ILE A 100 -11.46 20.12 4.63
C ILE A 100 -11.94 21.20 5.60
N ASP A 101 -13.13 21.76 5.39
CA ASP A 101 -13.65 22.83 6.25
C ASP A 101 -14.15 22.26 7.59
N SER A 102 -14.49 20.96 7.63
CA SER A 102 -14.89 20.23 8.83
C SER A 102 -13.73 19.74 9.70
N ILE A 103 -12.46 19.99 9.34
CA ILE A 103 -11.32 19.43 10.09
C ILE A 103 -11.14 20.06 11.48
N GLU A 104 -11.82 21.18 11.76
CA GLU A 104 -11.66 21.89 13.02
C GLU A 104 -12.04 21.05 14.25
N GLU A 105 -12.95 20.09 14.05
CA GLU A 105 -13.41 19.13 15.06
C GLU A 105 -12.37 18.06 15.39
N LEU A 106 -11.36 17.86 14.55
CA LEU A 106 -10.35 16.83 14.75
C LEU A 106 -9.28 17.26 15.77
N PRO A 107 -8.68 16.32 16.52
CA PRO A 107 -7.46 16.56 17.26
C PRO A 107 -6.33 17.08 16.35
N LYS A 108 -5.42 17.88 16.90
CA LYS A 108 -4.33 18.53 16.16
C LYS A 108 -3.55 17.56 15.26
N TYR A 109 -3.24 16.37 15.74
CA TYR A 109 -2.45 15.39 15.01
C TYR A 109 -3.22 14.81 13.79
N MET A 110 -4.52 14.57 13.94
CA MET A 110 -5.40 14.14 12.84
C MET A 110 -5.60 15.24 11.79
N LYS A 111 -5.62 16.52 12.21
CA LYS A 111 -5.62 17.65 11.25
C LYS A 111 -4.38 17.63 10.36
N VAL A 112 -3.19 17.44 10.97
CA VAL A 112 -1.92 17.36 10.22
C VAL A 112 -1.98 16.21 9.21
N TYR A 113 -2.45 15.04 9.64
CA TYR A 113 -2.64 13.89 8.74
C TYR A 113 -3.61 14.20 7.59
N PHE A 114 -4.81 14.73 7.88
CA PHE A 114 -5.84 14.95 6.86
C PHE A 114 -5.45 16.05 5.85
N VAL A 115 -4.74 17.09 6.30
CA VAL A 115 -4.17 18.10 5.40
C VAL A 115 -3.13 17.47 4.46
N ALA A 116 -2.26 16.59 4.97
CA ALA A 116 -1.31 15.88 4.12
C ALA A 116 -2.01 14.96 3.11
N LEU A 117 -3.06 14.25 3.52
CA LEU A 117 -3.88 13.39 2.66
C LEU A 117 -4.51 14.20 1.52
N THR A 118 -5.26 15.25 1.86
CA THR A 118 -5.98 16.07 0.88
C THR A 118 -5.04 16.79 -0.09
N ASN A 119 -3.91 17.34 0.39
CA ASN A 119 -2.90 17.94 -0.47
C ASN A 119 -2.28 16.93 -1.44
N THR A 120 -2.04 15.70 -0.98
CA THR A 120 -1.48 14.63 -1.83
C THR A 120 -2.47 14.25 -2.94
N TYR A 121 -3.76 14.12 -2.62
CA TYR A 121 -4.77 13.83 -3.63
C TYR A 121 -4.98 14.99 -4.61
N LYS A 122 -4.86 16.23 -4.15
CA LYS A 122 -4.86 17.41 -5.04
C LYS A 122 -3.67 17.40 -6.00
N GLU A 123 -2.48 17.03 -5.53
CA GLU A 123 -1.31 16.84 -6.39
C GLU A 123 -1.59 15.82 -7.51
N PHE A 124 -2.31 14.74 -7.20
CA PHE A 124 -2.72 13.75 -8.21
C PHE A 124 -3.71 14.30 -9.22
N GLU A 125 -4.68 15.11 -8.77
CA GLU A 125 -5.62 15.78 -9.67
C GLU A 125 -4.87 16.69 -10.64
N ASP A 126 -3.91 17.47 -10.15
CA ASP A 126 -3.10 18.37 -10.96
C ASP A 126 -2.21 17.60 -11.96
N GLU A 127 -1.59 16.48 -11.54
CA GLU A 127 -0.77 15.62 -12.41
C GLU A 127 -1.62 14.96 -13.51
N LEU A 128 -2.82 14.47 -13.18
CA LEU A 128 -3.70 13.75 -14.11
C LEU A 128 -4.61 14.65 -14.95
N ALA A 129 -4.84 15.90 -14.53
CA ALA A 129 -5.61 16.88 -15.30
C ALA A 129 -4.95 17.14 -16.67
N GLY A 130 -3.61 17.13 -16.73
CA GLY A 130 -2.86 17.25 -17.98
C GLY A 130 -3.12 16.10 -18.98
N GLU A 131 -3.63 14.97 -18.50
CA GLU A 131 -3.93 13.78 -19.31
C GLU A 131 -5.44 13.52 -19.51
N GLY A 132 -6.32 14.40 -18.97
CA GLY A 132 -7.77 14.19 -18.99
C GLY A 132 -8.25 13.01 -18.15
N LYS A 133 -7.47 12.62 -17.14
CA LYS A 133 -7.63 11.39 -16.34
C LYS A 133 -7.99 11.64 -14.87
N SER A 134 -8.49 12.83 -14.54
CA SER A 134 -8.79 13.25 -13.16
C SER A 134 -9.81 12.34 -12.45
N TYR A 135 -10.71 11.69 -13.18
CA TYR A 135 -11.69 10.74 -12.61
C TYR A 135 -11.03 9.55 -11.89
N HIS A 136 -9.78 9.21 -12.22
CA HIS A 136 -9.05 8.17 -11.47
C HIS A 136 -8.79 8.58 -10.02
N VAL A 137 -8.72 9.88 -9.72
CA VAL A 137 -8.55 10.36 -8.35
C VAL A 137 -9.83 10.18 -7.54
N GLU A 138 -11.01 10.38 -8.16
CA GLU A 138 -12.30 10.12 -7.51
C GLU A 138 -12.40 8.66 -7.07
N TYR A 139 -12.04 7.72 -7.94
CA TYR A 139 -11.96 6.29 -7.59
C TYR A 139 -10.99 6.02 -6.43
N LEU A 140 -9.80 6.64 -6.43
CA LEU A 140 -8.85 6.49 -5.33
C LEU A 140 -9.36 7.09 -4.00
N LYS A 141 -10.23 8.11 -4.03
CA LYS A 141 -10.86 8.65 -2.82
C LYS A 141 -11.90 7.68 -2.28
N GLU A 142 -12.79 7.18 -3.14
CA GLU A 142 -13.81 6.19 -2.77
C GLU A 142 -13.19 4.92 -2.16
N GLU A 143 -12.12 4.37 -2.78
CA GLU A 143 -11.39 3.22 -2.25
C GLU A 143 -10.73 3.52 -0.90
N PHE A 144 -10.25 4.75 -0.69
CA PHE A 144 -9.67 5.17 0.59
C PHE A 144 -10.74 5.29 1.68
N GLU A 145 -11.93 5.77 1.33
CA GLU A 145 -13.10 5.83 2.22
C GLU A 145 -13.61 4.44 2.62
N GLN A 146 -13.62 3.48 1.69
CA GLN A 146 -14.17 2.14 1.91
C GLN A 146 -13.32 1.22 2.82
N LYS A 147 -12.07 1.58 3.13
CA LYS A 147 -11.13 0.73 3.91
C LYS A 147 -11.45 0.60 5.41
N ARG A 148 -12.70 0.75 5.87
CA ARG A 148 -13.01 0.83 7.31
C ARG A 148 -14.11 -0.09 7.82
N ASP A 149 -13.67 -0.99 8.70
CA ASP A 149 -14.35 -1.35 9.94
C ASP A 149 -13.29 -1.92 10.91
N HIS A 150 -13.51 -1.89 12.22
CA HIS A 150 -12.59 -2.56 13.16
C HIS A 150 -12.64 -4.08 12.91
N VAL A 151 -11.59 -4.64 12.32
CA VAL A 151 -11.60 -6.05 11.95
C VAL A 151 -11.06 -6.88 13.12
N ALA A 152 -11.95 -7.57 13.81
CA ALA A 152 -11.55 -8.68 14.67
C ALA A 152 -10.74 -9.69 13.82
N SER A 153 -9.59 -10.14 14.32
CA SER A 153 -8.69 -11.05 13.60
C SER A 153 -9.48 -12.17 12.93
N SER A 154 -9.32 -12.32 11.61
CA SER A 154 -10.04 -13.32 10.80
C SER A 154 -9.93 -14.73 11.38
N VAL A 155 -8.76 -15.08 11.93
CA VAL A 155 -8.51 -16.34 12.64
C VAL A 155 -9.36 -16.44 13.91
N GLN A 156 -9.40 -15.40 14.74
CA GLN A 156 -10.22 -15.39 15.96
C GLN A 156 -11.72 -15.45 15.65
N CYS A 157 -12.17 -14.74 14.60
CA CYS A 157 -13.55 -14.82 14.12
C CYS A 157 -13.89 -16.24 13.70
N TYR A 158 -13.07 -16.85 12.85
CA TYR A 158 -13.26 -18.23 12.39
C TYR A 158 -13.27 -19.24 13.55
N MET A 159 -12.36 -19.09 14.51
CA MET A 159 -12.32 -19.93 15.72
C MET A 159 -13.60 -19.81 16.54
N LYS A 160 -14.12 -18.59 16.72
CA LYS A 160 -15.36 -18.35 17.47
C LYS A 160 -16.59 -18.89 16.75
N GLU A 161 -16.69 -18.68 15.44
CA GLU A 161 -17.82 -19.09 14.62
C GLU A 161 -17.90 -20.62 14.46
N HIS A 162 -16.76 -21.27 14.22
CA HIS A 162 -16.72 -22.71 13.96
C HIS A 162 -16.29 -23.54 15.16
N HIS A 163 -16.01 -22.91 16.30
CA HIS A 163 -15.53 -23.56 17.54
C HIS A 163 -14.30 -24.45 17.33
N VAL A 164 -13.34 -23.98 16.52
CA VAL A 164 -12.12 -24.72 16.17
C VAL A 164 -10.86 -24.13 16.85
N SER A 165 -9.78 -24.91 16.86
CA SER A 165 -8.48 -24.41 17.33
C SER A 165 -7.88 -23.39 16.34
N LYS A 166 -6.89 -22.63 16.81
CA LYS A 166 -6.14 -21.69 15.97
C LYS A 166 -5.46 -22.42 14.81
N GLU A 167 -4.89 -23.60 15.06
CA GLU A 167 -4.21 -24.42 14.05
C GLU A 167 -5.18 -24.85 12.95
N SER A 168 -6.37 -25.33 13.31
CA SER A 168 -7.39 -25.70 12.34
C SER A 168 -7.89 -24.51 11.53
N ALA A 169 -8.08 -23.35 12.16
CA ALA A 169 -8.44 -22.11 11.47
C ALA A 169 -7.34 -21.68 10.49
N CYS A 170 -6.07 -21.66 10.93
CA CYS A 170 -4.93 -21.34 10.06
C CYS A 170 -4.79 -22.31 8.89
N GLN A 171 -4.97 -23.62 9.12
CA GLN A 171 -4.96 -24.62 8.05
C GLN A 171 -6.06 -24.32 7.02
N ARG A 172 -7.28 -23.99 7.48
CA ARG A 172 -8.38 -23.64 6.58
C ARG A 172 -8.04 -22.41 5.73
N PHE A 173 -7.50 -21.35 6.32
CA PHE A 173 -7.08 -20.16 5.57
C PHE A 173 -5.98 -20.50 4.55
N GLN A 174 -5.03 -21.38 4.91
CA GLN A 174 -4.01 -21.83 3.96
C GLN A 174 -4.61 -22.59 2.78
N GLU A 175 -5.61 -23.45 3.02
CA GLU A 175 -6.34 -24.14 1.95
C GLU A 175 -7.08 -23.13 1.04
N MET A 176 -7.74 -22.12 1.62
CA MET A 176 -8.40 -21.06 0.85
C MET A 176 -7.40 -20.26 -0.01
N ILE A 177 -6.23 -19.93 0.53
CA ILE A 177 -5.14 -19.27 -0.21
C ILE A 177 -4.67 -20.16 -1.37
N ASN A 178 -4.44 -21.45 -1.12
CA ASN A 178 -4.01 -22.40 -2.14
C ASN A 178 -5.04 -22.56 -3.26
N ASP A 179 -6.34 -22.56 -2.92
CA ASP A 179 -7.42 -22.61 -3.90
C ASP A 179 -7.53 -21.31 -4.69
N ALA A 180 -7.37 -20.15 -4.04
CA ALA A 180 -7.31 -18.85 -4.71
C ALA A 180 -6.15 -18.77 -5.71
N TRP A 181 -4.96 -19.29 -5.36
CA TRP A 181 -3.83 -19.41 -6.28
C TRP A 181 -4.16 -20.25 -7.52
N LYS A 182 -4.85 -21.39 -7.35
CA LYS A 182 -5.29 -22.23 -8.49
C LYS A 182 -6.24 -21.47 -9.41
N VAL A 183 -7.21 -20.75 -8.84
CA VAL A 183 -8.16 -19.94 -9.62
C VAL A 183 -7.41 -18.85 -10.39
N MET A 184 -6.53 -18.10 -9.73
CA MET A 184 -5.77 -17.02 -10.36
C MET A 184 -4.89 -17.52 -11.51
N ASN A 185 -4.21 -18.66 -11.33
CA ASN A 185 -3.44 -19.30 -12.39
C ASN A 185 -4.30 -19.72 -13.57
N GLN A 186 -5.51 -20.25 -13.32
CA GLN A 186 -6.44 -20.61 -14.40
C GLN A 186 -6.95 -19.38 -15.16
N GLU A 187 -7.31 -18.31 -14.46
CA GLU A 187 -7.75 -17.06 -15.09
C GLU A 187 -6.64 -16.42 -15.94
N CYS A 188 -5.38 -16.52 -15.51
CA CYS A 188 -4.23 -16.06 -16.30
C CYS A 188 -4.02 -16.82 -17.62
N LEU A 189 -4.56 -18.03 -17.76
CA LEU A 189 -4.43 -18.86 -18.96
C LEU A 189 -5.64 -18.74 -19.90
N LYS A 190 -6.77 -18.24 -19.43
CA LYS A 190 -7.99 -18.12 -20.23
C LYS A 190 -7.87 -16.91 -21.18
N PRO A 191 -8.40 -17.01 -22.41
CA PRO A 191 -8.62 -15.83 -23.24
C PRO A 191 -9.49 -14.85 -22.48
N THR A 192 -9.01 -13.62 -22.30
CA THR A 192 -9.71 -12.58 -21.56
C THR A 192 -9.79 -11.30 -22.39
N THR A 193 -10.87 -10.54 -22.20
CA THR A 193 -11.01 -9.19 -22.74
C THR A 193 -10.31 -8.14 -21.86
N ILE A 194 -9.88 -8.53 -20.66
CA ILE A 194 -9.15 -7.67 -19.72
C ILE A 194 -7.71 -7.50 -20.21
N PRO A 195 -7.17 -6.26 -20.25
CA PRO A 195 -5.78 -6.03 -20.57
C PRO A 195 -4.83 -6.85 -19.67
N LEU A 196 -3.87 -7.55 -20.29
CA LEU A 196 -2.90 -8.40 -19.58
C LEU A 196 -2.19 -7.65 -18.45
N GLN A 197 -1.93 -6.36 -18.63
CA GLN A 197 -1.30 -5.51 -17.63
C GLN A 197 -2.10 -5.44 -16.31
N LEU A 198 -3.43 -5.33 -16.39
CA LEU A 198 -4.28 -5.31 -15.19
C LEU A 198 -4.29 -6.68 -14.50
N LEU A 199 -4.32 -7.76 -15.29
CA LEU A 199 -4.27 -9.12 -14.77
C LEU A 199 -2.94 -9.40 -14.05
N MET A 200 -1.82 -9.00 -14.66
CA MET A 200 -0.50 -9.11 -14.08
C MET A 200 -0.35 -8.26 -12.82
N SER A 201 -1.03 -7.12 -12.73
CA SER A 201 -1.01 -6.28 -11.52
C SER A 201 -1.63 -7.00 -10.33
N THR A 202 -2.78 -7.67 -10.52
CA THR A 202 -3.43 -8.50 -9.49
C THR A 202 -2.58 -9.71 -9.10
N PHE A 203 -1.97 -10.37 -10.10
CA PHE A 203 -1.09 -11.51 -9.86
C PHE A 203 0.15 -11.09 -9.06
N ASN A 204 0.82 -10.02 -9.50
CA ASN A 204 2.01 -9.50 -8.83
C ASN A 204 1.71 -8.99 -7.42
N LEU A 205 0.52 -8.41 -7.18
CA LEU A 205 0.06 -8.07 -5.84
C LEU A 205 0.02 -9.31 -4.93
N SER A 206 -0.41 -10.46 -5.45
CA SER A 206 -0.42 -11.70 -4.68
C SER A 206 0.99 -12.23 -4.42
N CYS A 207 1.89 -12.13 -5.42
CA CYS A 207 3.29 -12.51 -5.26
C CYS A 207 4.04 -11.65 -4.22
N ILE A 208 3.83 -10.34 -4.24
CA ILE A 208 4.49 -9.44 -3.28
C ILE A 208 3.94 -9.64 -1.87
N MET A 209 2.65 -9.93 -1.71
CA MET A 209 2.07 -10.33 -0.43
C MET A 209 2.70 -11.60 0.11
N GLU A 210 2.84 -12.64 -0.72
CA GLU A 210 3.54 -13.85 -0.31
C GLU A 210 4.98 -13.53 0.09
N THR A 211 5.68 -12.70 -0.68
CA THR A 211 7.06 -12.29 -0.39
C THR A 211 7.19 -11.59 0.97
N TYR A 212 6.29 -10.65 1.27
CA TYR A 212 6.26 -9.93 2.54
C TYR A 212 5.96 -10.84 3.74
N TYR A 213 4.99 -11.75 3.58
CA TYR A 213 4.42 -12.49 4.70
C TYR A 213 4.93 -13.92 4.86
N LYS A 214 5.79 -14.40 3.95
CA LYS A 214 6.33 -15.77 3.96
C LYS A 214 7.07 -16.15 5.24
N TYR A 215 7.79 -15.19 5.83
CA TYR A 215 8.64 -15.43 7.01
C TYR A 215 8.19 -14.69 8.26
N GLY A 216 6.98 -14.10 8.25
CA GLY A 216 6.48 -13.23 9.31
C GLY A 216 5.97 -11.91 8.73
N ASP A 217 5.73 -10.91 9.58
CA ASP A 217 5.31 -9.58 9.11
C ASP A 217 6.50 -8.80 8.56
N GLY A 218 6.84 -9.02 7.29
CA GLY A 218 7.95 -8.33 6.62
C GLY A 218 7.73 -6.83 6.39
N TYR A 219 6.54 -6.29 6.68
CA TYR A 219 6.25 -4.86 6.58
C TYR A 219 6.57 -4.16 7.90
N THR A 220 6.04 -4.67 9.00
CA THR A 220 6.31 -4.13 10.33
C THR A 220 7.74 -4.47 10.78
N GLU A 221 8.17 -5.73 10.57
CA GLU A 221 9.49 -6.28 10.92
C GLU A 221 10.38 -6.46 9.67
N SER A 222 10.70 -5.37 8.99
CA SER A 222 11.43 -5.41 7.71
C SER A 222 12.91 -5.80 7.80
N SER A 223 13.48 -5.94 8.99
CA SER A 223 14.94 -6.12 9.18
C SER A 223 15.55 -7.42 8.65
N GLY A 224 14.72 -8.43 8.33
CA GLY A 224 15.14 -9.71 7.78
C GLY A 224 15.07 -9.77 6.26
N ALA A 225 14.32 -10.74 5.73
CA ALA A 225 14.26 -11.01 4.28
C ALA A 225 13.85 -9.80 3.43
N THR A 226 12.93 -8.96 3.93
CA THR A 226 12.51 -7.73 3.23
C THR A 226 13.69 -6.79 2.99
N LYS A 227 14.53 -6.53 4.01
CA LYS A 227 15.71 -5.68 3.89
C LYS A 227 16.73 -6.23 2.89
N ASP A 228 16.94 -7.54 2.87
CA ASP A 228 17.85 -8.17 1.92
C ASP A 228 17.36 -8.00 0.48
N LEU A 229 16.07 -8.20 0.24
CA LEU A 229 15.45 -7.98 -1.08
C LEU A 229 15.50 -6.51 -1.52
N ILE A 230 15.21 -5.57 -0.61
CA ILE A 230 15.35 -4.14 -0.87
C ILE A 230 16.80 -3.82 -1.24
N SER A 231 17.77 -4.37 -0.52
CA SER A 231 19.20 -4.15 -0.79
C SER A 231 19.58 -4.67 -2.18
N LEU A 232 19.16 -5.89 -2.53
CA LEU A 232 19.40 -6.48 -3.85
C LEU A 232 18.81 -5.67 -5.00
N LEU A 233 17.59 -5.13 -4.82
CA LEU A 233 16.88 -4.43 -5.89
C LEU A 233 17.26 -2.96 -6.01
N LEU A 234 17.57 -2.29 -4.90
CA LEU A 234 17.69 -0.83 -4.86
C LEU A 234 19.04 -0.32 -4.38
N VAL A 235 19.97 -1.20 -3.97
CA VAL A 235 21.28 -0.80 -3.44
C VAL A 235 22.43 -1.48 -4.17
N GLU A 236 22.39 -2.81 -4.28
CA GLU A 236 23.47 -3.60 -4.86
C GLU A 236 23.44 -3.53 -6.40
N CYS A 237 24.59 -3.32 -7.04
CA CYS A 237 24.71 -3.41 -8.49
C CYS A 237 25.01 -4.84 -8.94
N ILE A 238 24.31 -5.30 -9.97
CA ILE A 238 24.57 -6.58 -10.69
C ILE A 238 25.67 -6.41 -11.74
#